data_AF-A0AAF0M3V7-F1
#
_entry.id   AF-A0AAF0M3V7-F1
#
_cell.length_a   1.000
_cell.length_b   1.000
_cell.length_c   1.000
_cell.angle_alpha   90.00
_cell.angle_beta   90.00
_cell.angle_gamma   90.00
#
_symmetry.space_group_name_H-M   'P 1'
#
loop_
_entity.id
_entity.type
_entity.pdbx_description
1 polymer ?
#
loop_
_entity_poly.entity_id
_entity_poly.type
_entity_poly.pdbx_seq_one_letter_code
_entity_poly.pdbx_strand_id
1 'polypeptide(L)'
;MKLQGYMNQLAAAFHRPASRPQLPRSIQGLWKADLFLGSTGRDHWVGTTVKINPSRLEAAAGLRIAIVPSSAGASDAVRMDEQKNLVVCPVPHDFSFMQTFFEGMRIVQMLVARDFKMPSDSDLPNPAHREVARIYVERRNSKVSEVLDSVGVFAQPELLHTTPEDVTAALFETEQGPQTYTVLGPMPRSTSD
;
A
#
# COMPACT_ATOMS: atom_id res chain seq x y z
N MET A 1 12.26 -2.39 -12.50
CA MET A 1 13.11 -1.28 -11.97
C MET A 1 13.48 -1.67 -10.53
N LYS A 2 14.77 -1.75 -10.17
CA LYS A 2 15.21 -2.34 -8.88
C LYS A 2 14.98 -1.36 -7.72
N LEU A 3 14.05 -1.68 -6.81
CA LEU A 3 13.71 -0.81 -5.66
C LEU A 3 14.88 -0.69 -4.68
N GLN A 4 15.68 -1.75 -4.57
CA GLN A 4 16.81 -1.85 -3.65
C GLN A 4 17.85 -0.72 -3.82
N GLY A 5 18.04 -0.22 -5.05
CA GLY A 5 18.97 0.89 -5.33
C GLY A 5 18.51 2.25 -4.78
N TYR A 6 17.22 2.42 -4.53
CA TYR A 6 16.64 3.67 -4.04
C TYR A 6 16.32 3.66 -2.54
N MET A 7 16.65 2.57 -1.83
CA MET A 7 16.26 2.36 -0.45
C MET A 7 16.79 3.45 0.50
N ASN A 8 18.02 3.92 0.29
CA ASN A 8 18.62 5.01 1.08
C ASN A 8 17.94 6.37 0.81
N GLN A 9 17.57 6.64 -0.46
CA GLN A 9 16.86 7.87 -0.84
C GLN A 9 15.41 7.86 -0.33
N LEU A 10 14.76 6.70 -0.35
CA LEU A 10 13.45 6.49 0.25
C LEU A 10 13.51 6.71 1.76
N ALA A 11 14.46 6.08 2.45
CA ALA A 11 14.66 6.28 3.89
C ALA A 11 14.87 7.76 4.22
N ALA A 12 15.67 8.49 3.43
CA ALA A 12 15.83 9.92 3.58
C ALA A 12 14.52 10.72 3.36
N ALA A 13 13.73 10.38 2.33
CA ALA A 13 12.45 11.03 2.03
C ALA A 13 11.34 10.76 3.07
N PHE A 14 11.39 9.61 3.74
CA PHE A 14 10.53 9.30 4.89
C PHE A 14 10.85 10.21 6.09
N HIS A 15 12.14 10.39 6.41
CA HIS A 15 12.57 11.19 7.57
C HIS A 15 12.60 12.70 7.30
N ARG A 16 12.84 13.13 6.06
CA ARG A 16 13.04 14.55 5.67
C ARG A 16 12.08 14.96 4.56
N PRO A 17 10.99 15.69 4.88
CA PRO A 17 10.03 16.15 3.89
C PRO A 17 10.63 16.93 2.71
N ALA A 18 11.71 17.69 2.94
CA ALA A 18 12.42 18.47 1.91
C ALA A 18 13.08 17.61 0.82
N SER A 19 13.36 16.33 1.09
CA SER A 19 13.99 15.42 0.11
C SER A 19 12.97 14.65 -0.75
N ARG A 20 11.67 14.78 -0.46
CA ARG A 20 10.58 14.12 -1.21
C ARG A 20 10.53 14.49 -2.70
N PRO A 21 10.80 15.74 -3.13
CA PRO A 21 10.82 16.11 -4.55
C PRO A 21 11.97 15.47 -5.34
N GLN A 22 13.02 14.97 -4.66
CA GLN A 22 14.19 14.36 -5.29
C GLN A 22 13.95 12.89 -5.66
N LEU A 23 12.82 12.31 -5.24
CA LEU A 23 12.47 10.95 -5.59
C LEU A 23 12.11 10.84 -7.09
N PRO A 24 12.56 9.78 -7.78
CA PRO A 24 12.11 9.47 -9.12
C PRO A 24 10.58 9.46 -9.22
N ARG A 25 10.05 9.94 -10.35
CA ARG A 25 8.60 10.04 -10.60
C ARG A 25 7.88 8.71 -10.36
N SER A 26 8.50 7.57 -10.69
CA SER A 26 7.93 6.23 -10.50
C SER A 26 7.69 5.84 -9.03
N ILE A 27 8.43 6.42 -8.08
CA ILE A 27 8.31 6.16 -6.65
C ILE A 27 7.93 7.42 -5.85
N GLN A 28 7.45 8.45 -6.54
CA GLN A 28 7.04 9.70 -5.91
C GLN A 28 5.74 9.48 -5.11
N GLY A 29 5.73 9.92 -3.86
CA GLY A 29 4.59 9.73 -2.95
C GLY A 29 4.55 8.37 -2.27
N LEU A 30 5.60 7.55 -2.40
CA LEU A 30 5.70 6.24 -1.74
C LEU A 30 5.68 6.33 -0.20
N TRP A 31 6.01 7.49 0.38
CA TRP A 31 5.87 7.73 1.83
C TRP A 31 4.42 7.73 2.32
N LYS A 32 3.44 7.79 1.41
CA LYS A 32 2.01 7.63 1.72
C LYS A 32 1.58 6.15 1.77
N ALA A 33 2.46 5.22 1.39
CA ALA A 33 2.18 3.80 1.44
C ALA A 33 2.12 3.34 2.90
N ASP A 34 1.11 2.55 3.21
CA ASP A 34 0.93 1.93 4.51
C ASP A 34 1.68 0.57 4.55
N LEU A 35 1.82 -0.10 3.40
CA LEU A 35 2.55 -1.35 3.24
C LEU A 35 3.10 -1.53 1.81
N PHE A 36 3.99 -2.50 1.64
CA PHE A 36 4.55 -2.89 0.35
C PHE A 36 4.12 -4.31 -0.01
N LEU A 37 3.53 -4.49 -1.19
CA LEU A 37 3.21 -5.80 -1.74
C LEU A 37 4.18 -6.10 -2.88
N GLY A 38 4.76 -7.29 -2.90
CA GLY A 38 5.75 -7.65 -3.91
C GLY A 38 6.21 -9.09 -3.81
N SER A 39 7.02 -9.50 -4.78
CA SER A 39 7.66 -10.81 -4.79
C SER A 39 9.18 -10.65 -4.82
N THR A 40 9.86 -11.41 -3.97
CA THR A 40 11.33 -11.43 -3.86
C THR A 40 12.00 -11.96 -5.12
N GLY A 41 11.31 -12.78 -5.91
CA GLY A 41 11.88 -13.38 -7.13
C GLY A 41 12.14 -12.38 -8.26
N ARG A 42 11.30 -11.34 -8.40
CA ARG A 42 11.41 -10.35 -9.49
C ARG A 42 11.79 -8.95 -9.02
N ASP A 43 12.03 -8.74 -7.72
CA ASP A 43 12.26 -7.43 -7.09
C ASP A 43 11.23 -6.36 -7.52
N HIS A 44 9.98 -6.80 -7.69
CA HIS A 44 8.86 -5.94 -8.02
C HIS A 44 8.05 -5.69 -6.76
N TRP A 45 8.06 -4.43 -6.33
CA TRP A 45 7.39 -3.96 -5.13
C TRP A 45 6.43 -2.84 -5.48
N VAL A 46 5.27 -2.87 -4.86
CA VAL A 46 4.17 -1.96 -5.12
C VAL A 46 3.79 -1.25 -3.83
N GLY A 47 3.80 0.07 -3.87
CA GLY A 47 3.27 0.90 -2.79
C GLY A 47 1.77 0.67 -2.65
N THR A 48 1.36 0.24 -1.46
CA THR A 48 -0.03 -0.08 -1.13
C THR A 48 -0.53 0.84 -0.02
N THR A 49 -1.68 1.44 -0.22
CA THR A 49 -2.37 2.23 0.81
C THR A 49 -3.58 1.47 1.34
N VAL A 50 -3.81 1.59 2.64
CA VAL A 50 -4.96 1.04 3.34
C VAL A 50 -5.77 2.22 3.86
N LYS A 51 -7.04 2.33 3.46
CA LYS A 51 -7.92 3.43 3.91
C LYS A 51 -9.27 2.91 4.38
N ILE A 52 -9.70 3.44 5.53
CA ILE A 52 -11.02 3.20 6.12
C ILE A 52 -12.13 3.71 5.20
N ASN A 53 -11.91 4.90 4.63
CA ASN A 53 -12.87 5.55 3.78
C ASN A 53 -12.34 5.57 2.34
N PRO A 54 -12.99 4.83 1.41
CA PRO A 54 -12.61 4.83 0.00
C PRO A 54 -12.56 6.24 -0.61
N SER A 55 -13.39 7.18 -0.14
CA SER A 55 -13.41 8.55 -0.68
C SER A 55 -12.14 9.32 -0.35
N ARG A 56 -11.43 8.95 0.71
CA ARG A 56 -10.16 9.55 1.14
C ARG A 56 -8.92 8.87 0.55
N LEU A 57 -9.10 7.99 -0.43
CA LEU A 57 -7.97 7.45 -1.19
C LEU A 57 -7.25 8.58 -1.92
N GLU A 58 -5.95 8.70 -1.67
CA GLU A 58 -5.08 9.65 -2.32
C GLU A 58 -4.29 8.98 -3.44
N ALA A 59 -4.19 9.64 -4.58
CA ALA A 59 -3.31 9.22 -5.65
C ALA A 59 -1.87 9.64 -5.36
N ALA A 60 -0.93 8.78 -5.74
CA ALA A 60 0.48 9.10 -5.82
C ALA A 60 1.14 8.21 -6.87
N ALA A 61 2.17 8.72 -7.54
CA ALA A 61 2.81 8.00 -8.63
C ALA A 61 3.45 6.69 -8.18
N GLY A 62 3.89 6.59 -6.92
CA GLY A 62 4.41 5.37 -6.29
C GLY A 62 3.36 4.45 -5.65
N LEU A 63 2.07 4.81 -5.65
CA LEU A 63 0.98 3.95 -5.17
C LEU A 63 0.27 3.28 -6.34
N ARG A 64 -0.01 1.98 -6.24
CA ARG A 64 -0.82 1.26 -7.24
C ARG A 64 -1.92 0.39 -6.66
N ILE A 65 -1.85 0.03 -5.38
CA ILE A 65 -2.86 -0.79 -4.74
C ILE A 65 -3.50 -0.01 -3.59
N ALA A 66 -4.83 -0.11 -3.50
CA ALA A 66 -5.62 0.45 -2.42
C ALA A 66 -6.46 -0.66 -1.78
N ILE A 67 -6.28 -0.89 -0.49
CA ILE A 67 -7.11 -1.82 0.30
C ILE A 67 -8.15 -0.99 1.05
N VAL A 68 -9.42 -1.31 0.86
CA VAL A 68 -10.55 -0.62 1.49
C VAL A 68 -11.55 -1.61 2.06
N PRO A 69 -12.26 -1.30 3.15
CA PRO A 69 -13.32 -2.16 3.64
C PRO A 69 -14.51 -2.15 2.64
N SER A 70 -15.14 -3.31 2.48
CA SER A 70 -16.44 -3.46 1.80
C SER A 70 -17.51 -3.86 2.80
N SER A 71 -18.73 -3.37 2.58
CA SER A 71 -19.91 -3.72 3.38
C SER A 71 -20.56 -5.00 2.92
N ALA A 72 -21.24 -5.68 3.86
CA ALA A 72 -22.04 -6.85 3.53
C ALA A 72 -23.11 -6.46 2.48
N GLY A 73 -23.13 -7.20 1.36
CA GLY A 73 -24.01 -6.92 0.22
C GLY A 73 -23.50 -5.89 -0.77
N ALA A 74 -22.36 -5.23 -0.50
CA ALA A 74 -21.63 -4.46 -1.49
C ALA A 74 -20.72 -5.38 -2.31
N SER A 75 -20.36 -4.95 -3.52
CA SER A 75 -19.43 -5.70 -4.36
C SER A 75 -18.04 -5.74 -3.72
N ASP A 76 -17.45 -6.93 -3.67
CA ASP A 76 -16.06 -7.20 -3.30
C ASP A 76 -15.14 -7.29 -4.52
N ALA A 77 -15.67 -7.01 -5.72
CA ALA A 77 -14.90 -7.06 -6.95
C ALA A 77 -13.73 -6.06 -6.92
N VAL A 78 -12.55 -6.57 -7.28
CA VAL A 78 -11.37 -5.74 -7.54
C VAL A 78 -11.68 -4.83 -8.72
N ARG A 79 -11.39 -3.53 -8.58
CA ARG A 79 -11.69 -2.52 -9.61
C ARG A 79 -10.52 -1.57 -9.83
N MET A 80 -10.37 -1.08 -11.05
CA MET A 80 -9.42 0.00 -11.36
C MET A 80 -10.09 1.36 -11.11
N ASP A 81 -9.43 2.23 -10.35
CA ASP A 81 -9.74 3.65 -10.27
C ASP A 81 -8.78 4.38 -11.24
N GLU A 82 -9.25 4.65 -12.46
CA GLU A 82 -8.44 5.25 -13.53
C GLU A 82 -7.95 6.66 -13.16
N GLN A 83 -8.77 7.44 -12.45
CA GLN A 83 -8.43 8.80 -12.05
C GLN A 83 -7.25 8.80 -11.07
N LYS A 84 -7.23 7.85 -10.13
CA LYS A 84 -6.16 7.74 -9.13
C LYS A 84 -5.03 6.80 -9.56
N ASN A 85 -5.21 6.06 -10.65
CA ASN A 85 -4.34 4.97 -11.09
C ASN A 85 -4.08 3.95 -9.96
N LEU A 86 -5.16 3.51 -9.31
CA LEU A 86 -5.13 2.57 -8.18
C LEU A 86 -6.02 1.36 -8.49
N VAL A 87 -5.46 0.16 -8.32
CA VAL A 87 -6.24 -1.07 -8.19
C VAL A 87 -6.83 -1.09 -6.78
N VAL A 88 -8.14 -0.94 -6.69
CA VAL A 88 -8.89 -0.96 -5.43
C VAL A 88 -9.33 -2.39 -5.14
N CYS A 89 -8.86 -2.92 -4.02
CA CYS A 89 -9.18 -4.24 -3.50
C CYS A 89 -10.09 -4.08 -2.28
N PRO A 90 -11.41 -4.31 -2.43
CA PRO A 90 -12.31 -4.33 -1.29
C PRO A 90 -12.08 -5.57 -0.43
N VAL A 91 -12.13 -5.43 0.89
CA VAL A 91 -11.98 -6.55 1.84
C VAL A 91 -13.24 -6.65 2.71
N PRO A 92 -13.85 -7.85 2.85
CA PRO A 92 -15.11 -8.03 3.56
C PRO A 92 -14.90 -7.95 5.07
N HIS A 93 -15.02 -6.76 5.67
CA HIS A 93 -14.98 -6.53 7.12
C HIS A 93 -15.46 -5.09 7.41
N ASP A 94 -16.70 -4.77 7.09
CA ASP A 94 -17.23 -3.44 7.36
C ASP A 94 -17.23 -3.12 8.85
N PHE A 95 -16.77 -1.91 9.16
CA PHE A 95 -16.69 -1.32 10.50
C PHE A 95 -15.78 -2.03 11.53
N SER A 96 -15.49 -3.32 11.36
CA SER A 96 -14.64 -4.13 12.25
C SER A 96 -13.20 -4.25 11.76
N PHE A 97 -12.92 -4.13 10.44
CA PHE A 97 -11.57 -4.27 9.90
C PHE A 97 -10.56 -3.38 10.64
N MET A 98 -10.91 -2.12 10.83
CA MET A 98 -10.01 -1.15 11.47
C MET A 98 -9.85 -1.41 12.95
N GLN A 99 -10.92 -1.82 13.63
CA GLN A 99 -10.83 -2.22 15.02
C GLN A 99 -9.87 -3.42 15.14
N THR A 100 -10.09 -4.48 14.36
CA THR A 100 -9.22 -5.67 14.34
C THR A 100 -7.79 -5.35 13.95
N PHE A 101 -7.58 -4.48 12.95
CA PHE A 101 -6.26 -4.03 12.52
C PHE A 101 -5.54 -3.28 13.64
N PHE A 102 -6.18 -2.29 14.26
CA PHE A 102 -5.57 -1.51 15.35
C PHE A 102 -5.37 -2.33 16.62
N GLU A 103 -6.30 -3.23 16.96
CA GLU A 103 -6.15 -4.17 18.07
C GLU A 103 -4.96 -5.11 17.82
N GLY A 104 -4.86 -5.69 16.62
CA GLY A 104 -3.73 -6.52 16.20
C GLY A 104 -2.41 -5.78 16.25
N MET A 105 -2.34 -4.57 15.69
CA MET A 105 -1.14 -3.72 15.74
C MET A 105 -0.73 -3.38 17.17
N ARG A 106 -1.68 -3.07 18.06
CA ARG A 106 -1.41 -2.80 19.47
C ARG A 106 -0.82 -4.02 20.17
N ILE A 107 -1.34 -5.22 19.88
CA ILE A 107 -0.79 -6.48 20.42
C ILE A 107 0.66 -6.67 19.97
N VAL A 108 0.94 -6.49 18.69
CA VAL A 108 2.30 -6.61 18.13
C VAL A 108 3.25 -5.59 18.76
N GLN A 109 2.84 -4.33 18.89
CA GLN A 109 3.64 -3.28 19.54
C GLN A 109 3.99 -3.66 20.98
N MET A 110 3.03 -4.16 21.75
CA MET A 110 3.27 -4.61 23.12
C MET A 110 4.20 -5.81 23.19
N LEU A 111 4.05 -6.79 22.30
CA LEU A 111 4.95 -7.94 22.20
C LEU A 111 6.38 -7.50 21.89
N VAL A 112 6.57 -6.60 20.92
CA VAL A 112 7.89 -6.06 20.58
C VAL A 112 8.51 -5.31 21.76
N ALA A 113 7.74 -4.46 22.44
CA ALA A 113 8.21 -3.71 23.62
C ALA A 113 8.60 -4.62 24.80
N ARG A 114 8.01 -5.82 24.88
CA ARG A 114 8.27 -6.83 25.92
C ARG A 114 9.23 -7.93 25.47
N ASP A 115 9.87 -7.79 24.31
CA ASP A 115 10.77 -8.82 23.75
C ASP A 115 10.08 -10.19 23.63
N PHE A 116 8.84 -10.18 23.12
CA PHE A 116 7.98 -11.35 22.95
C PHE A 116 7.82 -12.20 24.21
N LYS A 117 7.87 -11.56 25.39
CA LYS A 117 7.43 -12.13 26.67
C LYS A 117 5.95 -11.83 26.88
N MET A 118 5.29 -12.64 27.72
CA MET A 118 3.86 -12.49 27.99
C MET A 118 3.57 -11.11 28.62
N PRO A 119 2.74 -10.26 27.99
CA PRO A 119 2.33 -8.97 28.58
C PRO A 119 1.47 -9.17 29.82
N SER A 120 1.49 -8.20 30.74
CA SER A 120 0.62 -8.24 31.93
C SER A 120 -0.84 -7.93 31.60
N ASP A 121 -1.74 -8.23 32.54
CA ASP A 121 -3.17 -7.91 32.38
C ASP A 121 -3.43 -6.41 32.25
N SER A 122 -2.59 -5.56 32.83
CA SER A 122 -2.64 -4.11 32.65
C SER A 122 -2.25 -3.68 31.24
N ASP A 123 -1.31 -4.39 30.61
CA ASP A 123 -0.83 -4.10 29.25
C ASP A 123 -1.89 -4.48 28.20
N LEU A 124 -2.52 -5.65 28.37
CA LEU A 124 -3.58 -6.16 27.50
C LEU A 124 -4.80 -6.59 28.33
N PRO A 125 -5.74 -5.68 28.61
CA PRO A 125 -6.90 -5.97 29.47
C PRO A 125 -7.89 -6.97 28.88
N ASN A 126 -8.04 -7.00 27.54
CA ASN A 126 -8.96 -7.90 26.86
C ASN A 126 -8.40 -9.34 26.83
N PRO A 127 -9.12 -10.35 27.37
CA PRO A 127 -8.68 -11.74 27.34
C PRO A 127 -8.37 -12.27 25.94
N ALA A 128 -9.14 -11.87 24.92
CA ALA A 128 -8.90 -12.30 23.54
C ALA A 128 -7.55 -11.79 23.00
N HIS A 129 -7.16 -10.58 23.39
CA HIS A 129 -5.86 -10.01 22.99
C HIS A 129 -4.70 -10.74 23.67
N ARG A 130 -4.88 -11.13 24.94
CA ARG A 130 -3.90 -11.95 25.67
C ARG A 130 -3.75 -13.33 25.04
N GLU A 131 -4.84 -13.93 24.58
CA GLU A 131 -4.79 -15.22 23.90
C GLU A 131 -4.00 -15.13 22.58
N VAL A 132 -4.24 -14.10 21.77
CA VAL A 132 -3.43 -13.85 20.57
C VAL A 132 -1.96 -13.65 20.95
N ALA A 133 -1.67 -12.84 21.97
CA ALA A 133 -0.30 -12.63 22.44
C ALA A 133 0.38 -13.94 22.90
N ARG A 134 -0.35 -14.81 23.62
CA ARG A 134 0.13 -16.13 24.08
C ARG A 134 0.62 -16.97 22.90
N ILE A 135 -0.14 -17.02 21.81
CA ILE A 135 0.23 -17.77 20.60
C ILE A 135 1.59 -17.30 20.04
N TYR A 136 1.85 -15.99 20.02
CA TYR A 136 3.14 -15.45 19.58
C TYR A 136 4.28 -15.82 20.55
N VAL A 137 4.04 -15.71 21.86
CA VAL A 137 5.05 -16.04 22.89
C VAL A 137 5.44 -17.51 22.82
N GLU A 138 4.49 -18.42 22.61
CA GLU A 138 4.73 -19.86 22.47
C GLU A 138 5.57 -20.19 21.23
N ARG A 139 5.36 -19.43 20.15
CA ARG A 139 6.07 -19.61 18.88
C ARG A 139 7.36 -18.80 18.79
N ARG A 140 7.76 -18.07 19.84
CA ARG A 140 8.92 -17.16 19.79
C ARG A 140 10.24 -17.86 19.44
N ASN A 141 10.37 -19.13 19.81
CA ASN A 141 11.58 -19.94 19.60
C ASN A 141 11.49 -20.79 18.32
N SER A 142 10.37 -20.73 17.59
CA SER A 142 10.21 -21.44 16.33
C SER A 142 11.19 -20.88 15.30
N LYS A 143 11.79 -21.76 14.49
CA LYS A 143 12.68 -21.30 13.42
C LYS A 143 11.84 -20.64 12.33
N VAL A 144 12.33 -19.51 11.81
CA VAL A 144 11.65 -18.77 10.74
C VAL A 144 11.38 -19.67 9.52
N SER A 145 12.32 -20.56 9.16
CA SER A 145 12.15 -21.51 8.06
C SER A 145 10.95 -22.44 8.26
N GLU A 146 10.81 -23.02 9.46
CA GLU A 146 9.71 -23.95 9.78
C GLU A 146 8.35 -23.24 9.73
N VAL A 147 8.30 -21.99 10.17
CA VAL A 147 7.09 -21.15 10.09
C VAL A 147 6.74 -20.83 8.64
N LEU A 148 7.74 -20.44 7.82
CA LEU A 148 7.53 -20.16 6.40
C LEU A 148 7.04 -21.38 5.64
N ASP A 149 7.63 -22.55 5.87
CA ASP A 149 7.21 -23.81 5.25
C ASP A 149 5.76 -24.15 5.64
N SER A 150 5.40 -23.97 6.91
CA SER A 150 4.04 -24.23 7.41
C SER A 150 3.01 -23.26 6.83
N VAL A 151 3.34 -21.96 6.75
CA VAL A 151 2.47 -20.93 6.17
C VAL A 151 2.35 -21.10 4.66
N GLY A 152 3.39 -21.64 4.01
CA GLY A 152 3.41 -21.92 2.57
C GLY A 152 2.27 -22.82 2.09
N VAL A 153 1.74 -23.71 2.94
CA VAL A 153 0.58 -24.56 2.63
C VAL A 153 -0.69 -23.74 2.37
N PHE A 154 -0.85 -22.62 3.09
CA PHE A 154 -1.99 -21.72 2.96
C PHE A 154 -1.72 -20.56 2.00
N ALA A 155 -0.47 -20.40 1.56
CA ALA A 155 -0.12 -19.40 0.58
C ALA A 155 -0.81 -19.72 -0.76
N GLN A 156 -1.17 -18.69 -1.51
CA GLN A 156 -1.66 -18.82 -2.87
C GLN A 156 -0.58 -18.34 -3.84
N PRO A 157 0.48 -19.14 -4.08
CA PRO A 157 1.64 -18.71 -4.87
C PRO A 157 1.28 -18.34 -6.31
N GLU A 158 0.27 -18.99 -6.88
CA GLU A 158 -0.19 -18.77 -8.26
C GLU A 158 -1.33 -17.74 -8.36
N LEU A 159 -1.66 -17.02 -7.29
CA LEU A 159 -2.74 -16.01 -7.35
C LEU A 159 -2.43 -14.88 -8.35
N LEU A 160 -1.15 -14.60 -8.58
CA LEU A 160 -0.69 -13.53 -9.45
C LEU A 160 0.06 -14.10 -10.66
N HIS A 161 -0.68 -14.43 -11.73
CA HIS A 161 -0.07 -14.59 -13.05
C HIS A 161 0.33 -13.22 -13.59
N THR A 162 1.61 -12.90 -13.50
CA THR A 162 2.17 -11.69 -14.12
C THR A 162 2.69 -12.06 -15.50
N THR A 163 1.94 -11.70 -16.54
CA THR A 163 2.44 -11.71 -17.92
C THR A 163 3.44 -10.57 -18.05
N PRO A 164 4.71 -10.84 -18.38
CA PRO A 164 5.66 -9.77 -18.68
C PRO A 164 5.25 -9.15 -20.02
N GLU A 165 4.48 -8.07 -19.97
CA GLU A 165 4.46 -7.13 -21.09
C GLU A 165 5.67 -6.22 -20.94
N ASP A 166 6.50 -6.17 -21.98
CA ASP A 166 7.48 -5.10 -22.14
C ASP A 166 6.69 -3.80 -22.30
N VAL A 167 6.52 -3.08 -21.19
CA VAL A 167 6.08 -1.69 -21.22
C VAL A 167 7.24 -0.94 -21.86
N THR A 168 7.18 -0.73 -23.17
CA THR A 168 8.04 0.20 -23.87
C THR A 168 7.90 1.53 -23.14
N ALA A 169 8.92 1.88 -22.36
CA ALA A 169 9.00 3.20 -21.77
C ALA A 169 8.83 4.16 -22.94
N ALA A 170 7.73 4.90 -22.98
CA ALA A 170 7.58 6.00 -23.91
C ALA A 170 8.69 6.99 -23.56
N LEU A 171 9.84 6.83 -24.22
CA LEU A 171 10.82 7.87 -24.37
C LEU A 171 10.06 8.97 -25.12
N PHE A 172 9.58 9.95 -24.38
CA PHE A 172 9.24 11.23 -24.99
C PHE A 172 10.57 11.81 -25.45
N GLU A 173 10.96 11.48 -26.68
CA GLU A 173 12.01 12.19 -27.40
C GLU A 173 11.57 13.65 -27.50
N THR A 174 12.30 14.49 -26.77
CA THR A 174 12.35 15.93 -26.98
C THR A 174 12.90 16.21 -28.37
N GLU A 175 12.06 16.12 -29.39
CA GLU A 175 12.31 16.72 -30.70
C GLU A 175 11.00 17.16 -31.36
N GLN A 176 10.35 18.20 -30.84
CA GLN A 176 9.61 19.14 -31.68
C GLN A 176 9.83 20.57 -31.14
N GLY A 177 10.37 21.44 -32.00
CA GLY A 177 10.64 22.85 -31.72
C GLY A 177 9.38 23.64 -31.31
N PRO A 178 9.54 24.89 -30.86
CA PRO A 178 8.46 25.65 -30.25
C PRO A 178 7.33 25.90 -31.26
N GLN A 179 6.25 25.13 -31.15
CA GLN A 179 5.01 25.37 -31.87
C GLN A 179 4.12 26.25 -30.99
N THR A 180 4.06 27.53 -31.35
CA THR A 180 3.09 28.48 -30.80
C THR A 180 1.70 28.11 -31.32
N TYR A 181 0.84 27.54 -30.47
CA TYR A 181 -0.57 27.40 -30.79
C TYR A 181 -1.36 28.54 -30.16
N THR A 182 -1.83 29.45 -31.00
CA THR A 182 -2.87 30.43 -30.68
C THR A 182 -4.16 29.68 -30.34
N VAL A 183 -4.62 29.80 -29.10
CA VAL A 183 -5.94 29.31 -28.69
C VAL A 183 -6.98 30.35 -29.08
N LEU A 184 -7.76 30.06 -30.14
CA LEU A 184 -9.01 30.77 -30.44
C LEU A 184 -10.14 30.10 -29.64
N GLY A 185 -10.58 30.76 -28.56
CA GLY A 185 -11.80 30.40 -27.83
C GLY A 185 -13.00 31.22 -28.33
N PRO A 186 -14.21 30.66 -28.43
CA PRO A 186 -15.41 31.40 -28.79
C PRO A 186 -15.83 32.36 -27.66
N MET A 187 -16.05 33.63 -28.01
CA MET A 187 -16.62 34.64 -27.11
C MET A 187 -18.16 34.56 -27.13
N PRO A 188 -18.83 34.51 -25.97
CA PRO A 188 -20.29 34.58 -25.90
C PRO A 188 -20.76 36.01 -26.26
N ARG A 189 -21.77 36.12 -27.13
CA ARG A 189 -22.42 37.40 -27.45
C ARG A 189 -23.16 37.91 -26.22
N SER A 190 -22.80 39.09 -25.72
CA SER A 190 -23.66 39.85 -24.82
C SER A 190 -24.86 40.36 -25.62
N THR A 191 -26.05 39.88 -25.30
CA THR A 191 -27.31 40.50 -25.72
C THR A 191 -27.48 41.80 -24.95
N SER A 192 -27.40 42.92 -25.66
CA SER A 192 -27.86 44.21 -25.19
C SER A 192 -29.26 44.44 -25.76
N ASP A 193 -30.25 44.61 -24.89
CA ASP A 193 -31.42 45.46 -25.10
C ASP A 193 -31.39 46.53 -23.99
#